data_AF-A0A967YW01-F1
#
_entry.id   AF-A0A967YW01-F1
#
_cell.length_a   1.000
_cell.length_b   1.000
_cell.length_c   1.000
_cell.angle_alpha   90.00
_cell.angle_beta   90.00
_cell.angle_gamma   90.00
#
_symmetry.space_group_name_H-M   'P 1'
#
loop_
_entity.id
_entity.type
_entity.pdbx_description
1 polymer ?
#
loop_
_entity_poly.entity_id
_entity_poly.type
_entity_poly.pdbx_seq_one_letter_code
_entity_poly.pdbx_strand_id
1 'polypeptide(L)'
;MQVHVEYTLFAHFFFLRDLLRGAKKITFYMDEEAGIQGACNAAFETEILNGRCHAFVVRVKKDLTVNQRRRAIRDALRHLKHLSAHYTSMGISISYEDTATHNAP
;
A
#
# COMPACT_ATOMS: atom_id res chain seq x y z
N MET A 1 -15.94 4.05 24.74
CA MET A 1 -15.01 5.19 24.57
C MET A 1 -13.60 4.63 24.52
N GLN A 2 -13.14 4.23 23.33
CA GLN A 2 -11.87 3.53 23.09
C GLN A 2 -10.75 4.51 22.70
N VAL A 3 -10.76 5.70 23.31
CA VAL A 3 -9.86 6.82 23.01
C VAL A 3 -8.39 6.41 23.18
N HIS A 4 -8.12 5.45 24.07
CA HIS A 4 -6.76 4.95 24.32
C HIS A 4 -6.13 4.21 23.14
N VAL A 5 -6.92 3.43 22.40
CA VAL A 5 -6.40 2.66 21.27
C VAL A 5 -6.10 3.59 20.10
N GLU A 6 -6.98 4.56 19.86
CA GLU A 6 -6.84 5.51 18.76
C GLU A 6 -5.62 6.42 18.93
N TYR A 7 -5.41 7.05 20.10
CA TYR A 7 -4.22 7.91 20.26
C TYR A 7 -2.93 7.09 20.19
N THR A 8 -2.95 5.85 20.71
CA THR A 8 -1.77 4.99 20.71
C THR A 8 -1.41 4.61 19.28
N LEU A 9 -2.41 4.28 18.45
CA LEU A 9 -2.22 3.99 17.04
C LEU A 9 -1.59 5.17 16.30
N PHE A 10 -2.12 6.39 16.51
CA PHE A 10 -1.53 7.59 15.92
C PHE A 10 -0.08 7.80 16.37
N ALA A 11 0.21 7.63 17.66
CA ALA A 11 1.57 7.75 18.19
C ALA A 11 2.55 6.78 17.52
N HIS A 12 2.13 5.53 17.24
CA HIS A 12 2.96 4.56 16.52
C HIS A 12 3.28 5.01 15.10
N PHE A 13 2.32 5.57 14.37
CA PHE A 13 2.56 6.08 13.02
C PHE A 13 3.49 7.30 13.02
N PHE A 14 3.36 8.22 13.99
CA PHE A 14 4.30 9.33 14.13
C PHE A 14 5.71 8.87 14.49
N PHE A 15 5.83 7.86 15.36
CA PHE A 15 7.12 7.24 15.66
C PHE A 15 7.72 6.56 14.43
N LEU A 16 6.89 5.85 13.65
CA LEU A 16 7.31 5.19 12.42
C LEU A 16 7.81 6.20 11.38
N ARG A 17 7.15 7.36 11.25
CA ARG A 17 7.62 8.45 10.40
C ARG A 17 9.03 8.86 10.79
N ASP A 18 9.29 9.03 12.08
CA ASP A 18 10.59 9.47 12.58
C ASP A 18 11.68 8.41 12.35
N LEU A 19 11.34 7.14 12.56
CA LEU A 19 12.21 6.00 12.26
C LEU A 19 12.55 5.89 10.76
N LEU A 20 11.58 6.17 9.89
CA LEU A 20 11.71 6.05 8.44
C LEU A 20 12.18 7.34 7.75
N ARG A 21 12.58 8.38 8.48
CA ARG A 21 13.00 9.69 7.91
C ARG A 21 14.09 9.56 6.83
N GLY A 22 14.99 8.58 6.96
CA GLY A 22 16.07 8.33 6.01
C GLY A 22 15.68 7.50 4.79
N ALA A 23 14.46 6.93 4.75
CA ALA A 23 14.01 6.14 3.62
C ALA A 23 13.71 7.03 2.41
N LYS A 24 14.23 6.64 1.24
CA LYS A 24 13.99 7.37 -0.02
C LYS A 24 12.55 7.25 -0.52
N LYS A 25 11.92 6.11 -0.27
CA LYS A 25 10.55 5.80 -0.67
C LYS A 25 9.94 4.86 0.38
N ILE A 26 8.70 5.13 0.75
CA ILE A 26 7.94 4.35 1.73
C ILE A 26 6.66 3.86 1.05
N THR A 27 6.38 2.57 1.14
CA THR A 27 5.13 2.00 0.60
C THR A 27 4.45 1.19 1.69
N PHE A 28 3.26 1.63 2.10
CA PHE A 28 2.42 0.92 3.06
C PHE A 28 1.36 0.09 2.34
N TYR A 29 1.17 -1.14 2.81
CA TYR A 29 0.04 -2.00 2.47
C TYR A 29 -0.71 -2.25 3.77
N MET A 30 -1.86 -1.61 3.93
CA MET A 30 -2.63 -1.58 5.17
C MET A 30 -3.95 -2.32 5.00
N ASP A 31 -4.45 -2.91 6.07
CA ASP A 31 -5.80 -3.45 6.09
C ASP A 31 -6.86 -2.33 5.93
N GLU A 32 -8.07 -2.73 5.55
CA GLU A 32 -9.24 -1.84 5.35
C GLU A 32 -9.85 -1.39 6.69
N GLU A 33 -9.03 -0.78 7.54
CA GLU A 33 -9.44 -0.25 8.84
C GLU A 33 -9.28 1.28 8.86
N ALA A 34 -10.38 2.00 9.13
CA ALA A 34 -10.41 3.46 9.09
C ALA A 34 -9.43 4.12 10.07
N GLY A 35 -9.21 3.51 11.25
CA GLY A 35 -8.26 4.02 12.25
C GLY A 35 -6.81 3.98 11.74
N ILE A 36 -6.42 2.88 11.09
CA ILE A 36 -5.07 2.70 10.52
C ILE A 36 -4.86 3.68 9.36
N GLN A 37 -5.86 3.80 8.48
CA GLN A 37 -5.81 4.75 7.36
C GLN A 37 -5.69 6.20 7.84
N GLY A 38 -6.50 6.60 8.82
CA GLY A 38 -6.46 7.93 9.41
C GLY A 38 -5.11 8.23 10.06
N ALA A 39 -4.56 7.29 10.83
CA ALA A 39 -3.27 7.44 11.49
C ALA A 39 -2.11 7.53 10.49
N CYS A 40 -2.11 6.68 9.45
CA CYS A 40 -1.09 6.73 8.39
C CYS A 40 -1.14 8.05 7.63
N ASN A 41 -2.33 8.48 7.22
CA ASN A 41 -2.49 9.74 6.48
C ASN A 41 -2.08 10.93 7.33
N ALA A 42 -2.44 10.96 8.62
CA ALA A 42 -2.07 12.04 9.52
C ALA A 42 -0.55 12.10 9.78
N ALA A 43 0.11 10.96 9.90
CA ALA A 43 1.55 10.93 10.15
C ALA A 43 2.38 11.23 8.89
N PHE A 44 1.96 10.73 7.72
CA PHE A 44 2.74 10.77 6.48
C PHE A 44 2.17 11.73 5.42
N GLU A 45 1.29 12.66 5.79
CA GLU A 45 0.65 13.61 4.86
C GLU A 45 1.66 14.30 3.95
N THR A 46 2.72 14.86 4.55
CA THR A 46 3.74 15.62 3.82
C THR A 46 4.48 14.73 2.83
N GLU A 47 4.78 13.50 3.24
CA GLU A 47 5.46 12.50 2.44
C GLU A 47 4.61 11.97 1.30
N ILE A 48 3.31 11.83 1.52
CA ILE A 48 2.34 11.40 0.50
C ILE A 48 2.23 12.48 -0.58
N LEU A 49 2.07 13.74 -0.17
CA LEU A 49 2.00 14.88 -1.10
C LEU A 49 3.29 15.04 -1.91
N ASN A 50 4.45 14.81 -1.29
CA ASN A 50 5.74 14.83 -1.96
C ASN A 50 6.04 13.58 -2.81
N GLY A 51 5.13 12.60 -2.87
CA GLY A 51 5.31 11.35 -3.60
C GLY A 51 6.38 10.42 -3.00
N ARG A 52 6.85 10.69 -1.78
CA ARG A 52 7.81 9.86 -1.04
C ARG A 52 7.12 8.67 -0.40
N CYS A 53 5.86 8.82 0.03
CA CYS A 53 5.08 7.78 0.66
C CYS A 53 3.88 7.39 -0.20
N HIS A 54 3.66 6.10 -0.40
CA HIS A 54 2.46 5.55 -1.02
C HIS A 54 1.73 4.69 -0.01
N ALA A 55 0.46 4.99 0.25
CA ALA A 55 -0.38 4.25 1.20
C ALA A 55 -1.49 3.51 0.44
N PHE A 56 -1.43 2.18 0.44
CA PHE A 56 -2.42 1.32 -0.20
C PHE A 56 -3.23 0.57 0.83
N VAL A 57 -4.54 0.49 0.61
CA VAL A 57 -5.45 -0.33 1.40
C VAL A 57 -5.69 -1.63 0.66
N VAL A 58 -5.39 -2.75 1.30
CA VAL A 58 -5.51 -4.08 0.72
C VAL A 58 -6.49 -4.92 1.51
N ARG A 59 -7.29 -5.71 0.79
CA ARG A 59 -8.18 -6.70 1.39
C ARG A 59 -7.69 -8.10 1.06
N VAL A 60 -7.21 -8.82 2.07
CA VAL A 60 -6.75 -10.19 1.90
C VAL A 60 -7.92 -11.16 2.09
N LYS A 61 -8.31 -11.85 1.01
CA LYS A 61 -9.25 -12.96 1.09
C LYS A 61 -8.51 -14.23 1.54
N LYS A 62 -8.78 -14.68 2.77
CA LYS A 62 -8.08 -15.80 3.41
C LYS A 62 -8.57 -17.18 2.93
N ASP A 63 -9.76 -17.26 2.34
CA ASP A 63 -10.41 -18.52 1.98
C ASP A 63 -10.08 -19.04 0.56
N LEU A 64 -9.07 -18.47 -0.10
CA LEU A 64 -8.67 -18.95 -1.43
C LEU A 64 -7.72 -20.14 -1.33
N THR A 65 -8.03 -21.18 -2.09
CA THR A 65 -7.07 -22.25 -2.37
C THR A 65 -5.87 -21.69 -3.14
N VAL A 66 -4.71 -22.35 -3.05
CA VAL A 66 -3.47 -21.93 -3.74
C VAL A 66 -3.69 -21.72 -5.24
N ASN A 67 -4.49 -22.57 -5.89
CA ASN A 67 -4.81 -22.46 -7.31
C ASN A 67 -5.66 -21.23 -7.62
N GLN A 68 -6.66 -20.93 -6.79
CA GLN A 68 -7.50 -19.74 -6.95
C GLN A 68 -6.69 -18.46 -6.72
N ARG A 69 -5.78 -18.45 -5.74
CA ARG A 69 -4.88 -17.32 -5.48
C ARG A 69 -3.97 -17.05 -6.70
N ARG A 70 -3.35 -18.09 -7.27
CA ARG A 70 -2.53 -17.97 -8.48
C ARG A 70 -3.33 -17.47 -9.68
N ARG A 71 -4.59 -17.92 -9.84
CA ARG A 71 -5.49 -17.41 -10.88
C ARG A 71 -5.80 -15.93 -10.68
N ALA A 72 -6.18 -15.53 -9.47
CA ALA A 72 -6.49 -14.14 -9.14
C ALA A 72 -5.30 -13.19 -9.37
N ILE A 73 -4.08 -13.61 -9.00
CA ILE A 73 -2.86 -12.82 -9.26
C ILE A 73 -2.63 -12.66 -10.77
N ARG A 74 -2.75 -13.74 -11.56
CA ARG A 74 -2.59 -13.67 -13.03
C ARG A 74 -3.62 -12.76 -13.68
N ASP A 75 -4.87 -12.82 -13.24
CA ASP A 75 -5.93 -11.97 -13.76
C ASP A 75 -5.72 -10.50 -13.37
N ALA A 76 -5.28 -10.23 -12.14
CA ALA A 76 -4.91 -8.89 -11.67
C ALA A 76 -3.72 -8.31 -12.47
N LEU A 77 -2.65 -9.07 -12.67
CA LEU A 77 -1.50 -8.66 -13.49
C LEU A 77 -1.90 -8.35 -14.93
N ARG A 78 -2.78 -9.17 -15.53
CA ARG A 78 -3.30 -8.91 -16.88
C ARG A 78 -4.05 -7.57 -16.93
N HIS A 79 -4.86 -7.29 -15.92
CA HIS A 79 -5.62 -6.05 -15.82
C HIS A 79 -4.70 -4.83 -15.63
N LEU A 80 -3.71 -4.93 -14.72
CA LEU A 80 -2.72 -3.87 -14.50
C LEU A 80 -1.92 -3.56 -15.76
N LYS A 81 -1.52 -4.59 -16.53
CA LYS A 81 -0.82 -4.42 -17.81
C LYS A 81 -1.68 -3.71 -18.86
N HIS A 82 -2.98 -4.00 -18.89
CA HIS A 82 -3.90 -3.32 -19.79
C HIS A 82 -4.07 -1.85 -19.40
N LEU A 83 -4.24 -1.57 -18.10
CA LEU A 83 -4.34 -0.20 -17.59
C LEU A 83 -3.04 0.58 -17.83
N SER A 84 -1.87 0.00 -17.59
CA SER A 84 -0.59 0.69 -17.81
C SER A 84 -0.43 1.11 -19.28
N ALA A 85 -0.85 0.26 -20.23
CA ALA A 85 -0.84 0.60 -21.66
C ALA A 85 -1.78 1.77 -21.98
N HIS A 86 -2.98 1.77 -21.41
CA HIS A 86 -3.95 2.83 -21.58
C HIS A 86 -3.45 4.18 -21.02
N TYR A 87 -2.97 4.22 -19.78
CA TYR A 87 -2.48 5.46 -19.15
C TYR A 87 -1.17 5.98 -19.76
N THR A 88 -0.32 5.09 -20.29
CA THR A 88 0.88 5.49 -21.05
C THR A 88 0.50 6.27 -22.30
N SER A 89 -0.58 5.89 -22.99
CA SER A 89 -1.08 6.66 -24.15
C SER A 89 -1.67 8.02 -23.78
N MET A 90 -1.99 8.24 -22.51
CA MET A 90 -2.57 9.48 -21.97
C MET A 90 -1.53 10.38 -21.28
N GLY A 91 -0.24 10.04 -21.37
CA GLY A 91 0.87 10.86 -20.85
C GLY A 91 1.19 10.68 -19.36
N ILE A 92 0.60 9.69 -18.69
CA ILE A 92 0.84 9.41 -17.27
C ILE A 92 1.71 8.14 -17.15
N SER A 93 2.92 8.28 -16.60
CA SER A 93 3.82 7.15 -16.36
C SER A 93 3.42 6.41 -15.07
N ILE A 94 2.76 5.26 -15.23
CA ILE A 94 2.47 4.35 -14.12
C ILE A 94 3.54 3.25 -14.10
N SER A 95 4.52 3.38 -13.21
CA SER A 95 5.50 2.34 -12.92
C SER A 95 4.91 1.35 -11.91
N TYR A 96 4.63 0.13 -12.37
CA TYR A 96 4.28 -0.99 -11.49
C TYR A 96 5.56 -1.79 -11.18
N GLU A 97 5.88 -1.92 -9.90
CA GLU A 97 7.03 -2.67 -9.40
C GLU A 97 6.54 -4.08 -9.03
N ASP A 98 6.90 -5.08 -9.85
CA ASP A 98 6.46 -6.46 -9.65
C ASP A 98 7.20 -7.10 -8.47
N THR A 99 6.66 -6.94 -7.27
CA THR A 99 7.23 -7.49 -6.02
C THR A 99 7.13 -9.01 -5.92
N ALA A 100 6.56 -9.68 -6.92
CA ALA A 100 6.39 -11.14 -6.97
C ALA A 100 7.71 -11.93 -6.98
N THR A 101 8.87 -11.28 -7.20
CA THR A 101 10.19 -11.93 -7.25
C THR A 101 10.91 -12.03 -5.91
N HIS A 102 10.45 -11.34 -4.85
CA HIS A 102 11.16 -11.32 -3.57
C HIS A 102 10.79 -12.44 -2.58
N ASN A 103 9.95 -13.39 -3.01
CA ASN A 103 9.56 -14.54 -2.19
C ASN A 103 9.57 -15.84 -3.00
N ALA A 104 10.68 -16.08 -3.72
CA ALA A 104 11.07 -17.43 -4.11
C ALA A 104 11.85 -18.05 -2.93
N PRO A 105 11.61 -19.35 -2.60
CA PRO A 105 12.12 -20.00 -1.41
C PRO A 105 13.65 -20.05 -1.32
#